data_AF-A0A7S0JHU6-F1
#
_entry.id   AF-A0A7S0JHU6-F1
#
_cell.length_a   1.000
_cell.length_b   1.000
_cell.length_c   1.000
_cell.angle_alpha   90.00
_cell.angle_beta   90.00
_cell.angle_gamma   90.00
#
_symmetry.space_group_name_H-M   'P 1'
#
loop_
_entity.id
_entity.type
_entity.pdbx_description
1 polymer ?
#
loop_
_entity_poly.entity_id
_entity_poly.type
_entity_poly.pdbx_seq_one_letter_code
_entity_poly.pdbx_strand_id
1 'polypeptide(L)'
;RDVRRDKGEQAIVLIHCTHGLNRTGLVIAHSLVRLHNYTVHAAIAEFAKSRPPGIFRPLLLEGLCHLHCAPPPPSLPLPPEWDRESAKRKSGGGGGGGGGGG
;
A
#
# COMPACT_ATOMS: atom_id res chain seq x y z
N ARG A 1 3.30 -23.69 23.91
CA ARG A 1 2.85 -24.06 22.55
C ARG A 1 4.12 -24.25 21.73
N ASP A 2 4.46 -25.48 21.44
CA ASP A 2 5.69 -25.85 20.75
C ASP A 2 5.49 -25.64 19.24
N VAL A 3 6.10 -24.59 18.69
CA VAL A 3 6.03 -24.31 17.25
C VAL A 3 7.07 -25.21 16.59
N ARG A 4 6.64 -26.41 16.20
CA ARG A 4 7.44 -27.31 15.36
C ARG A 4 7.89 -26.56 14.12
N ARG A 5 9.19 -26.29 13.99
CA ARG A 5 9.80 -25.84 12.73
C ARG A 5 9.99 -27.07 11.86
N ASP A 6 8.99 -27.38 11.04
CA ASP A 6 9.15 -28.38 10.01
C ASP A 6 10.07 -27.80 8.92
N LYS A 7 11.26 -28.37 8.78
CA LYS A 7 12.34 -27.85 7.92
C LYS A 7 12.22 -28.31 6.46
N GLY A 8 10.99 -28.58 5.98
CA GLY A 8 10.77 -29.26 4.69
C GLY A 8 9.71 -28.67 3.76
N GLU A 9 8.83 -27.78 4.23
CA GLU A 9 7.77 -27.20 3.38
C GLU A 9 7.96 -25.70 3.20
N GLN A 10 7.69 -25.20 1.99
CA GLN A 10 7.62 -23.76 1.73
C GLN A 10 6.44 -23.18 2.53
N ALA A 11 6.74 -22.61 3.70
CA ALA A 11 5.72 -22.00 4.54
C ALA A 11 5.19 -20.71 3.90
N ILE A 12 3.87 -20.59 3.79
CA ILE A 12 3.20 -19.40 3.25
C ILE A 12 2.86 -18.45 4.38
N VAL A 13 3.18 -17.17 4.21
CA VAL A 13 2.81 -16.09 5.13
C VAL A 13 1.75 -15.22 4.47
N LEU A 14 0.54 -15.15 5.06
CA LEU A 14 -0.53 -14.26 4.61
C LEU A 14 -0.43 -12.92 5.36
N ILE A 15 -0.34 -11.81 4.62
CA ILE A 15 -0.33 -10.46 5.17
C ILE A 15 -1.49 -9.67 4.56
N HIS A 16 -2.39 -9.14 5.38
CA HIS A 16 -3.46 -8.28 4.92
C HIS A 16 -3.68 -7.08 5.84
N CYS A 17 -4.18 -6.00 5.26
CA CYS A 17 -4.87 -4.93 5.97
C CYS A 17 -6.36 -4.96 5.57
N THR A 18 -7.08 -3.84 5.65
CA THR A 18 -8.48 -3.79 5.17
C THR A 18 -8.58 -4.05 3.65
N HIS A 19 -7.68 -3.46 2.86
CA HIS A 19 -7.75 -3.51 1.38
C HIS A 19 -6.57 -4.27 0.73
N GLY A 20 -5.58 -4.69 1.52
CA GLY A 20 -4.43 -5.45 1.02
C GLY A 20 -3.47 -4.67 0.10
N LEU A 21 -3.42 -3.34 0.19
CA LEU A 21 -2.59 -2.50 -0.68
C LEU A 21 -1.50 -1.77 0.10
N ASN A 22 -1.86 -0.74 0.87
CA ASN A 22 -0.90 0.20 1.44
C ASN A 22 -0.01 -0.41 2.55
N ARG A 23 -0.58 -0.74 3.72
CA ARG A 23 0.19 -1.35 4.82
C ARG A 23 0.71 -2.75 4.45
N THR A 24 -0.05 -3.52 3.69
CA THR A 24 0.38 -4.83 3.17
C THR A 24 1.61 -4.70 2.28
N GLY A 25 1.56 -3.81 1.30
CA GLY A 25 2.67 -3.55 0.38
C GLY A 25 3.90 -3.01 1.09
N LEU A 26 3.72 -2.12 2.08
CA LEU A 26 4.83 -1.60 2.88
C LEU A 26 5.60 -2.74 3.57
N VAL A 27 4.88 -3.65 4.24
CA VAL A 27 5.51 -4.79 4.94
C VAL A 27 6.16 -5.73 3.94
N ILE A 28 5.47 -6.11 2.87
CA ILE A 28 6.01 -7.04 1.85
C ILE A 28 7.25 -6.45 1.17
N ALA A 29 7.17 -5.22 0.68
CA ALA A 29 8.31 -4.57 0.02
C ALA A 29 9.50 -4.41 0.98
N HIS A 30 9.25 -4.01 2.24
CA HIS A 30 10.31 -3.94 3.25
C HIS A 30 10.95 -5.31 3.51
N SER A 31 10.14 -6.38 3.60
CA SER A 31 10.63 -7.76 3.75
C SER A 31 11.46 -8.22 2.55
N LEU A 32 11.06 -7.90 1.31
CA LEU A 32 11.84 -8.22 0.11
C LEU A 32 13.23 -7.57 0.15
N VAL A 33 13.31 -6.30 0.58
CA VAL A 33 14.59 -5.61 0.74
C VAL A 33 15.43 -6.27 1.83
N ARG A 34 14.84 -6.55 3.00
CA ARG A 34 15.57 -7.04 4.19
C ARG A 34 15.97 -8.51 4.13
N LEU A 35 15.19 -9.35 3.45
CA LEU A 35 15.31 -10.80 3.51
C LEU A 35 15.71 -11.43 2.15
N HIS A 36 15.46 -10.72 1.05
CA HIS A 36 15.64 -11.26 -0.31
C HIS A 36 16.54 -10.39 -1.21
N ASN A 37 17.27 -9.42 -0.64
CA ASN A 37 18.23 -8.55 -1.36
C ASN A 37 17.63 -7.75 -2.52
N TYR A 38 16.35 -7.39 -2.46
CA TYR A 38 15.76 -6.48 -3.44
C TYR A 38 16.25 -5.05 -3.18
N THR A 39 16.42 -4.25 -4.25
CA THR A 39 16.43 -2.79 -4.08
C THR A 39 15.02 -2.32 -3.69
N VAL A 40 14.91 -1.20 -2.97
CA VAL A 40 13.59 -0.69 -2.57
C VAL A 40 12.66 -0.44 -3.76
N HIS A 41 13.20 0.08 -4.87
CA HIS A 41 12.46 0.28 -6.10
C HIS A 41 12.00 -1.04 -6.73
N ALA A 42 12.86 -2.06 -6.78
CA ALA A 42 12.50 -3.38 -7.27
C ALA A 42 11.42 -4.03 -6.41
N ALA A 43 11.49 -3.89 -5.08
CA ALA A 43 10.49 -4.42 -4.16
C ALA A 43 9.13 -3.73 -4.31
N ILE A 44 9.11 -2.40 -4.47
CA ILE A 44 7.90 -1.63 -4.74
C ILE A 44 7.27 -2.07 -6.07
N ALA A 45 8.09 -2.19 -7.13
CA ALA A 45 7.64 -2.60 -8.46
C ALA A 45 7.09 -4.03 -8.46
N GLU A 46 7.76 -4.97 -7.77
CA GLU A 46 7.33 -6.37 -7.68
C GLU A 46 5.98 -6.49 -6.95
N PHE A 47 5.79 -5.74 -5.86
CA PHE A 47 4.50 -5.70 -5.17
C PHE A 47 3.41 -5.09 -6.05
N ALA A 48 3.69 -4.00 -6.77
CA ALA A 48 2.71 -3.38 -7.67
C ALA A 48 2.31 -4.30 -8.84
N LYS A 49 3.26 -5.07 -9.38
CA LYS A 49 3.02 -6.09 -10.40
C LYS A 49 2.12 -7.22 -9.87
N SER A 50 2.41 -7.71 -8.66
CA SER A 50 1.66 -8.82 -8.05
C SER A 50 0.29 -8.39 -7.52
N ARG A 51 0.15 -7.14 -7.09
CA ARG A 51 -1.08 -6.58 -6.54
C ARG A 51 -1.31 -5.14 -7.03
N PRO A 52 -1.81 -4.95 -8.27
CA PRO A 52 -2.09 -3.62 -8.79
C PRO A 52 -3.09 -2.84 -7.91
N PRO A 53 -2.93 -1.52 -7.74
CA PRO A 53 -1.86 -0.68 -8.30
C PRO A 53 -0.59 -0.62 -7.41
N GLY A 54 -0.51 -1.45 -6.37
CA GLY A 54 0.53 -1.41 -5.35
C GLY A 54 0.26 -0.40 -4.24
N ILE A 55 1.33 0.14 -3.65
CA ILE A 55 1.25 1.18 -2.62
C ILE A 55 0.99 2.51 -3.33
N PHE A 56 -0.14 3.15 -3.02
CA PHE A 56 -0.55 4.42 -3.65
C PHE A 56 -0.63 5.60 -2.68
N ARG A 57 -0.24 5.39 -1.41
CA ARG A 57 -0.14 6.46 -0.40
C ARG A 57 1.29 7.02 -0.40
N PRO A 58 1.51 8.30 -0.77
CA PRO A 58 2.85 8.90 -0.90
C PRO A 58 3.73 8.70 0.33
N LEU A 59 3.19 9.02 1.52
CA LEU A 59 3.90 8.92 2.80
C LEU A 59 4.50 7.53 3.07
N LEU A 60 3.87 6.47 2.58
CA LEU A 60 4.38 5.11 2.77
C LEU A 60 5.54 4.80 1.83
N LEU A 61 5.48 5.27 0.59
CA LEU A 61 6.57 5.12 -0.37
C LEU A 61 7.76 5.97 0.04
N GLU A 62 7.53 7.23 0.43
CA GLU A 62 8.56 8.13 0.93
C GLU A 62 9.24 7.58 2.17
N GLY A 63 8.46 7.12 3.16
CA GLY A 63 9.01 6.51 4.37
C GLY A 63 9.84 5.25 4.08
N LEU A 64 9.37 4.40 3.16
CA LEU A 64 10.11 3.20 2.77
C LEU A 64 11.41 3.52 2.02
N CYS A 65 11.39 4.47 1.08
CA CYS A 65 12.58 4.93 0.37
C CYS A 65 13.58 5.60 1.33
N HIS A 66 13.09 6.43 2.26
CA HIS A 66 13.92 7.08 3.28
C HIS A 66 14.65 6.06 4.17
N LEU A 67 13.95 5.02 4.64
CA LEU A 67 14.56 3.94 5.43
C LEU A 67 15.70 3.21 4.72
N HIS A 68 15.70 3.21 3.40
CA HIS A 68 16.69 2.52 2.55
C HIS A 68 17.58 3.49 1.78
N CYS A 69 17.66 4.76 2.21
CA CYS A 69 18.49 5.82 1.61
C CYS A 69 18.33 5.95 0.08
N ALA A 70 17.11 5.77 -0.41
CA ALA A 70 16.78 5.87 -1.83
C ALA A 70 15.89 7.09 -2.11
N PRO A 71 15.95 7.66 -3.33
CA PRO A 71 15.00 8.68 -3.73
C PRO A 71 13.57 8.09 -3.80
N PRO A 72 12.53 8.92 -3.62
CA PRO A 72 11.16 8.49 -3.89
C PRO A 72 10.94 8.23 -5.39
N PRO A 73 9.96 7.38 -5.76
CA PRO A 73 9.63 7.16 -7.16
C PRO A 73 9.14 8.46 -7.83
N PRO A 74 9.43 8.66 -9.13
CA PRO A 74 9.16 9.91 -9.84
C PRO A 74 7.65 10.18 -10.01
N SER A 75 6.83 9.13 -9.98
CA SER A 75 5.39 9.23 -10.05
C SER A 75 4.74 8.24 -9.11
N LEU A 76 3.54 8.60 -8.66
CA LEU A 76 2.71 7.75 -7.82
C LEU A 76 1.71 6.99 -8.67
N PRO A 77 1.40 5.73 -8.32
CA PRO A 77 0.33 5.01 -9.00
C PRO A 77 -1.02 5.66 -8.71
N LEU A 78 -1.92 5.61 -9.69
CA LEU A 78 -3.28 6.10 -9.52
C LEU A 78 -3.99 5.28 -8.43
N PRO A 79 -4.61 5.92 -7.42
CA PRO A 79 -5.41 5.20 -6.44
C PRO A 79 -6.54 4.41 -7.11
N PRO A 80 -6.95 3.25 -6.56
CA PRO A 80 -8.10 2.51 -7.06
C PRO A 80 -9.38 3.36 -7.10
N GLU A 81 -10.30 3.03 -8.01
CA GLU A 81 -11.55 3.78 -8.22
C GLU A 81 -12.36 4.00 -6.94
N TRP A 82 -12.54 2.95 -6.14
CA TRP A 82 -13.26 3.00 -4.87
C TRP A 82 -12.64 3.98 -3.84
N ASP A 83 -11.33 4.19 -3.88
CA ASP A 83 -10.66 5.17 -3.01
C ASP A 83 -10.92 6.59 -3.52
N ARG A 84 -10.86 6.79 -4.83
CA ARG A 84 -11.10 8.10 -5.49
C ARG A 84 -12.54 8.57 -5.29
N GLU A 85 -13.52 7.69 -5.44
CA GLU A 85 -14.92 8.02 -5.19
C GLU A 85 -15.17 8.42 -3.73
N SER A 86 -14.54 7.71 -2.79
CA SER A 86 -14.65 8.00 -1.36
C SER A 86 -14.08 9.38 -1.02
N ALA A 87 -13.01 9.81 -1.71
CA ALA A 87 -12.48 11.16 -1.59
C ALA A 87 -13.44 12.21 -2.17
N LYS A 88 -14.07 11.94 -3.32
CA LYS A 88 -15.07 12.83 -3.93
C LYS A 88 -16.30 13.03 -3.04
N ARG A 89 -16.78 11.98 -2.38
CA ARG A 89 -17.88 12.07 -1.40
C ARG A 89 -17.54 12.99 -0.22
N LYS A 90 -16.28 13.03 0.21
CA LYS A 90 -15.82 13.95 1.27
C LYS A 90 -15.73 15.40 0.81
N SER A 91 -15.41 15.65 -0.46
CA SER A 91 -15.35 17.01 -1.01
C SER A 91 -16.70 17.56 -1.48
N GLY A 92 -17.71 16.70 -1.67
CA GLY A 92 -19.05 17.07 -2.13
C GLY A 92 -20.08 17.38 -1.03
N GLY A 93 -19.67 17.42 0.24
CA GLY A 93 -20.56 17.62 1.40
C GLY A 93 -20.85 19.07 1.79
N GLY A 94 -20.78 20.01 0.84
CA GLY A 94 -21.03 21.44 1.09
C GLY A 94 -21.92 22.06 0.02
N GLY A 95 -23.23 21.87 0.12
CA GLY A 95 -24.19 22.53 -0.76
C GLY A 95 -25.56 21.86 -0.78
N GLY A 96 -26.40 22.21 0.19
CA GLY A 96 -27.81 21.78 0.18
C GLY A 96 -28.56 22.10 1.46
N GLY A 97 -29.14 23.30 1.53
CA GLY A 97 -30.11 23.71 2.56
C GLY A 97 -30.07 25.23 2.77
N GLY A 98 -31.09 26.01 2.44
CA GLY A 98 -32.42 25.66 1.95
C GLY A 98 -33.07 26.83 1.22
N GLY A 99 -33.92 26.48 0.27
CA GLY A 99 -35.02 27.33 -0.16
C GLY A 99 -36.27 26.99 0.67
N GLY A 100 -37.11 28.00 0.87
CA GLY A 100 -38.39 27.95 1.57
C GLY A 100 -38.40 29.00 2.68
N GLY A 101 -39.27 30.00 2.72
CA GLY A 101 -40.48 30.29 1.97
C GLY A 101 -41.35 31.17 2.89
N GLY A 102 -42.12 32.10 2.31
CA GLY A 102 -43.11 32.93 3.04
C GLY A 102 -42.61 34.31 3.42
#